data_AF-A0A221NEU0-F1
#
_entry.id   AF-A0A221NEU0-F1
#
_cell.length_a   1.000
_cell.length_b   1.000
_cell.length_c   1.000
_cell.angle_alpha   90.00
_cell.angle_beta   90.00
_cell.angle_gamma   90.00
#
_symmetry.space_group_name_H-M   'P 1'
#
loop_
_entity.id
_entity.type
_entity.pdbx_description
1 polymer ?
#
loop_
_entity_poly.entity_id
_entity_poly.type
_entity_poly.pdbx_seq_one_letter_code
_entity_poly.pdbx_strand_id
1 'polypeptide(L)'
;MGLCCGRGAGRHGGTVSTFKEAVPGIGLRPHFRAFLEHWDSTPRQGLPQFAGGQAAFLWRGPGEAFASLHLAPEAGLRDAWNVRRAHLEVAAPPGARLPTPPGAIVRGFTISPDGTRIAALLSTSASELAEIWILAAGTQPVHIPGATSWYAAPVWEPDGGGIWVLTGKPPCQQIMRSPLGSGHTQELPFPTDLGNTTGSRLSLTHGRGNLRLAAKNPGTGTREWELESGAWHPAAAAAPAGRVELVSDLHGTMVTLDSRPVYRLSPAEYVSSFTLQPRADATDLWIQTASPERPSGVFCVDEPARSNESSGDSSSHIVHRKVTALASDGVGVPVVISARASDLGPDGFPVRPLPLILTCYGGFGVTHRTEAEPSVPAWLDSGGVYVAAHLRGGGEMGRDWHEAGRGPRKMRTIQDLIDVAGFLSSAGWTTPGQTVPFGASHGGLVVTAAALLSPASFGGVVAVAPLLDTVNLHRHGLGKQWLHEFGADGECSDHDRAAYSPVHVLGRIGSAAALPPLLCCLLGRDERVDNSAAVEVVTGIRERGGRAWLLHEDRGGHGQRAAPEVLDFSAAVLAFAASISREARPGSEPCP
;
A
#
# COMPACT_ATOMS: atom_id res chain seq x y z
N MET A 1 22.73 42.21 -43.29
CA MET A 1 22.34 42.84 -42.00
C MET A 1 21.13 42.05 -41.52
N GLY A 2 21.26 41.03 -40.66
CA GLY A 2 21.48 41.12 -39.20
C GLY A 2 20.14 41.44 -38.51
N LEU A 3 19.65 40.85 -37.42
CA LEU A 3 20.08 39.89 -36.39
C LEU A 3 18.88 39.74 -35.41
N CYS A 4 18.76 38.60 -34.70
CA CYS A 4 18.18 38.40 -33.34
C CYS A 4 16.69 38.76 -33.04
N CYS A 5 15.96 38.22 -32.04
CA CYS A 5 16.03 37.09 -31.11
C CYS A 5 14.66 37.05 -30.36
N GLY A 6 14.24 35.89 -29.84
CA GLY A 6 13.17 35.83 -28.84
C GLY A 6 12.54 34.46 -28.62
N ARG A 7 13.17 33.62 -27.78
CA ARG A 7 12.60 32.36 -27.26
C ARG A 7 11.51 32.67 -26.22
N GLY A 8 10.35 32.02 -26.35
CA GLY A 8 9.36 31.87 -25.28
C GLY A 8 9.19 30.38 -24.97
N ALA A 9 9.40 30.00 -23.71
CA ALA A 9 9.42 28.63 -23.22
C ALA A 9 8.09 27.89 -23.46
N GLY A 10 8.18 26.69 -24.01
CA GLY A 10 7.05 25.78 -24.16
C GLY A 10 6.59 25.27 -22.80
N ARG A 11 5.30 25.41 -22.51
CA ARG A 11 4.61 24.67 -21.46
C ARG A 11 4.64 23.18 -21.84
N HIS A 12 5.30 22.35 -21.05
CA HIS A 12 5.18 20.90 -21.14
C HIS A 12 3.76 20.49 -20.71
N GLY A 13 2.88 20.23 -21.68
CA GLY A 13 1.60 19.57 -21.44
C GLY A 13 1.84 18.12 -21.06
N GLY A 14 1.55 17.77 -19.80
CA GLY A 14 1.50 16.38 -19.34
C GLY A 14 0.31 15.68 -19.97
N THR A 15 0.55 14.59 -20.70
CA THR A 15 -0.52 13.68 -21.11
C THR A 15 -0.95 12.85 -19.91
N VAL A 16 -2.09 13.27 -19.35
CA VAL A 16 -2.91 12.63 -18.31
C VAL A 16 -3.45 11.29 -18.80
N SER A 17 -3.74 10.37 -17.86
CA SER A 17 -4.45 9.10 -18.08
C SER A 17 -5.49 9.21 -19.20
N THR A 18 -5.37 8.37 -20.24
CA THR A 18 -6.25 8.43 -21.39
C THR A 18 -7.51 7.60 -21.13
N PHE A 19 -8.62 8.31 -20.90
CA PHE A 19 -9.93 7.71 -21.01
C PHE A 19 -10.18 7.41 -22.48
N LYS A 20 -10.01 6.15 -22.88
CA LYS A 20 -10.41 5.71 -24.22
C LYS A 20 -11.94 5.66 -24.38
N GLU A 21 -12.67 5.75 -23.27
CA GLU A 21 -14.13 5.58 -23.20
C GLU A 21 -14.77 6.57 -22.23
N ALA A 22 -16.02 6.95 -22.48
CA ALA A 22 -16.81 7.78 -21.58
C ALA A 22 -17.28 6.94 -20.37
N VAL A 23 -16.58 7.06 -19.24
CA VAL A 23 -16.93 6.42 -17.97
C VAL A 23 -18.11 7.16 -17.32
N PRO A 24 -19.09 6.45 -16.72
CA PRO A 24 -20.18 7.08 -15.97
C PRO A 24 -19.66 8.06 -14.93
N GLY A 25 -20.36 9.19 -14.79
CA GLY A 25 -19.98 10.22 -13.83
C GLY A 25 -18.83 11.12 -14.25
N ILE A 26 -18.29 11.02 -15.48
CA ILE A 26 -17.14 11.83 -15.93
C ILE A 26 -17.29 13.36 -15.69
N GLY A 27 -18.52 13.88 -15.70
CA GLY A 27 -18.81 15.29 -15.37
C GLY A 27 -18.54 15.69 -13.92
N LEU A 28 -18.44 14.73 -12.98
CA LEU A 28 -18.09 14.92 -11.57
C LEU A 28 -16.57 14.92 -11.34
N ARG A 29 -15.78 14.48 -12.33
CA ARG A 29 -14.33 14.40 -12.19
C ARG A 29 -13.68 15.74 -11.84
N PRO A 30 -14.04 16.90 -12.45
CA PRO A 30 -13.45 18.18 -12.06
C PRO A 30 -13.69 18.56 -10.59
N HIS A 31 -14.85 18.19 -10.04
CA HIS A 31 -15.19 18.42 -8.64
C HIS A 31 -14.23 17.64 -7.73
N PHE A 32 -14.14 16.31 -7.90
CA PHE A 32 -13.24 15.49 -7.09
C PHE A 32 -11.78 15.89 -7.30
N ARG A 33 -11.37 16.21 -8.54
CA ARG A 33 -10.00 16.62 -8.83
C ARG A 33 -9.58 17.86 -8.03
N ALA A 34 -10.44 18.87 -7.93
CA ALA A 34 -10.15 20.08 -7.16
C ALA A 34 -9.96 19.78 -5.66
N PHE A 35 -10.79 18.89 -5.10
CA PHE A 35 -10.64 18.44 -3.71
C PHE A 35 -9.30 17.73 -3.48
N LEU A 36 -8.97 16.80 -4.37
CA LEU A 36 -7.75 15.99 -4.28
C LEU A 36 -6.48 16.84 -4.34
N GLU A 37 -6.47 17.88 -5.17
CA GLU A 37 -5.35 18.84 -5.27
C GLU A 37 -5.13 19.62 -3.97
N HIS A 38 -6.20 19.97 -3.26
CA HIS A 38 -6.09 20.61 -1.95
C HIS A 38 -5.42 19.66 -0.94
N TRP A 39 -5.84 18.40 -0.89
CA TRP A 39 -5.27 17.44 0.07
C TRP A 39 -3.81 17.08 -0.24
N ASP A 40 -3.44 16.98 -1.52
CA ASP A 40 -2.06 16.67 -1.92
C ASP A 40 -1.05 17.78 -1.56
N SER A 41 -1.54 18.98 -1.21
CA SER A 41 -0.71 20.07 -0.69
C SER A 41 -0.14 19.81 0.71
N THR A 42 -0.53 18.73 1.39
CA THR A 42 -0.01 18.40 2.72
C THR A 42 1.34 17.67 2.64
N PRO A 43 2.36 18.13 3.38
CA PRO A 43 3.66 17.45 3.43
C PRO A 43 3.56 16.01 3.95
N ARG A 44 4.44 15.12 3.47
CA ARG A 44 4.55 13.74 3.96
C ARG A 44 5.98 13.42 4.38
N GLN A 45 6.10 12.73 5.51
CA GLN A 45 7.37 12.29 6.10
C GLN A 45 7.50 10.77 6.06
N GLY A 46 8.71 10.27 5.81
CA GLY A 46 9.07 8.86 6.02
C GLY A 46 9.90 8.67 7.27
N LEU A 47 9.90 7.44 7.81
CA LEU A 47 10.73 7.12 8.98
C LEU A 47 12.21 7.45 8.76
N PRO A 48 12.88 8.01 9.77
CA PRO A 48 14.30 8.24 9.72
C PRO A 48 15.10 6.95 9.98
N GLN A 49 16.27 6.87 9.34
CA GLN A 49 17.35 5.96 9.68
C GLN A 49 18.52 6.75 10.25
N PHE A 50 19.17 6.23 11.28
CA PHE A 50 20.20 6.94 12.04
C PHE A 50 21.56 6.26 11.93
N ALA A 51 22.61 7.05 11.70
CA ALA A 51 24.01 6.63 11.77
C ALA A 51 24.94 7.84 11.83
N GLY A 52 26.08 7.73 12.50
CA GLY A 52 27.08 8.81 12.56
C GLY A 52 26.58 10.15 13.10
N GLY A 53 25.55 10.16 13.96
CA GLY A 53 24.88 11.38 14.44
C GLY A 53 24.06 12.11 13.37
N GLN A 54 23.77 11.46 12.24
CA GLN A 54 22.92 11.93 11.16
C GLN A 54 21.65 11.07 11.06
N ALA A 55 20.63 11.66 10.45
CA ALA A 55 19.36 11.04 10.16
C ALA A 55 19.02 11.19 8.67
N ALA A 56 18.70 10.09 8.01
CA ALA A 56 18.25 10.07 6.62
C ALA A 56 16.77 9.69 6.55
N PHE A 57 15.98 10.45 5.81
CA PHE A 57 14.53 10.25 5.74
C PHE A 57 13.96 10.75 4.40
N LEU A 58 12.73 10.33 4.11
CA LEU A 58 11.96 10.82 2.96
C LEU A 58 11.12 12.02 3.35
N TRP A 59 11.05 12.99 2.44
CA TRP A 59 10.18 14.15 2.54
C TRP A 59 9.53 14.45 1.19
N ARG A 60 8.22 14.68 1.18
CA ARG A 60 7.50 15.22 0.02
C ARG A 60 6.78 16.49 0.44
N GLY A 61 7.16 17.61 -0.17
CA GLY A 61 6.50 18.89 0.00
C GLY A 61 5.23 19.03 -0.86
N PRO A 62 4.47 20.12 -0.67
CA PRO A 62 3.31 20.45 -1.48
C PRO A 62 3.66 20.51 -2.97
N GLY A 63 2.89 19.84 -3.83
CA GLY A 63 3.06 19.87 -5.28
C GLY A 63 4.26 19.08 -5.84
N GLU A 64 5.05 18.42 -4.98
CA GLU A 64 6.11 17.52 -5.44
C GLU A 64 5.51 16.18 -5.92
N ALA A 65 5.87 15.75 -7.13
CA ALA A 65 5.36 14.51 -7.72
C ALA A 65 5.80 13.24 -6.95
N PHE A 66 6.98 13.28 -6.34
CA PHE A 66 7.58 12.17 -5.58
C PHE A 66 8.32 12.69 -4.34
N ALA A 67 8.45 11.83 -3.32
CA ALA A 67 9.29 12.13 -2.17
C ALA A 67 10.78 12.20 -2.57
N SER A 68 11.50 13.11 -1.92
CA SER A 68 12.94 13.26 -2.02
C SER A 68 13.63 12.76 -0.76
N LEU A 69 14.90 12.39 -0.89
CA LEU A 69 15.72 11.92 0.23
C LEU A 69 16.45 13.11 0.87
N HIS A 70 16.45 13.17 2.19
CA HIS A 70 17.07 14.25 2.96
C HIS A 70 18.03 13.67 3.99
N LEU A 71 19.04 14.47 4.34
CA LEU A 71 20.01 14.19 5.40
C LEU A 71 20.06 15.37 6.38
N ALA A 72 19.98 15.07 7.68
CA ALA A 72 19.96 16.06 8.74
C ALA A 72 20.73 15.59 9.98
N PRO A 73 21.22 16.51 10.83
CA PRO A 73 21.72 16.14 12.16
C PRO A 73 20.62 15.49 13.00
N GLU A 74 20.94 14.37 13.64
CA GLU A 74 19.99 13.59 14.47
C GLU A 74 19.32 14.43 15.56
N ALA A 75 20.11 15.22 16.30
CA ALA A 75 19.60 16.06 17.38
C ALA A 75 18.53 17.06 16.91
N GLY A 76 18.73 17.66 15.73
CA GLY A 76 17.78 18.61 15.16
C GLY A 76 16.47 17.96 14.70
N LEU A 77 16.53 16.70 14.25
CA LEU A 77 15.34 15.96 13.82
C LEU A 77 14.45 15.57 15.00
N ARG A 78 15.06 15.15 16.12
CA ARG A 78 14.33 14.79 17.34
C ARG A 78 13.57 15.99 17.92
N ASP A 79 14.21 17.16 17.97
CA ASP A 79 13.55 18.38 18.45
C ASP A 79 12.40 18.82 17.53
N ALA A 80 12.54 18.59 16.22
CA ALA A 80 11.52 18.95 15.23
C ALA A 80 10.31 17.99 15.25
N TRP A 81 10.52 16.69 15.48
CA TRP A 81 9.50 15.64 15.32
C TRP A 81 9.04 15.03 16.65
N ASN A 82 9.22 15.76 17.74
CA ASN A 82 8.70 15.40 19.05
C ASN A 82 7.16 15.43 19.05
N VAL A 83 6.52 14.39 19.62
CA VAL A 83 5.06 14.21 19.76
C VAL A 83 4.35 15.48 20.22
N ARG A 84 4.97 16.27 21.11
CA ARG A 84 4.38 17.51 21.64
C ARG A 84 4.15 18.63 20.61
N ARG A 85 4.71 18.50 19.40
CA ARG A 85 4.60 19.48 18.31
C ARG A 85 4.10 18.91 16.98
N ALA A 86 3.98 17.59 16.86
CA ALA A 86 3.71 16.90 15.58
C ALA A 86 2.27 17.00 15.07
N HIS A 87 1.36 17.67 15.80
CA HIS A 87 -0.07 17.63 15.51
C HIS A 87 -0.65 18.85 14.78
N LEU A 88 0.12 19.91 14.50
CA LEU A 88 -0.48 21.16 14.00
C LEU A 88 0.13 21.79 12.75
N GLU A 89 1.32 21.40 12.29
CA GLU A 89 1.84 21.78 10.98
C GLU A 89 3.17 21.04 10.76
N VAL A 90 3.26 20.25 9.69
CA VAL A 90 4.50 19.54 9.38
C VAL A 90 5.49 20.55 8.79
N ALA A 91 6.29 21.20 9.64
CA ALA A 91 7.36 22.09 9.18
C ALA A 91 8.40 21.29 8.39
N ALA A 92 8.97 21.92 7.36
CA ALA A 92 10.07 21.32 6.62
C ALA A 92 11.22 21.00 7.60
N PRO A 93 11.71 19.75 7.65
CA PRO A 93 12.73 19.35 8.59
C PRO A 93 14.04 20.08 8.27
N PRO A 94 14.90 20.30 9.29
CA PRO A 94 16.25 20.77 9.04
C PRO A 94 16.98 19.76 8.14
N GLY A 95 17.93 20.21 7.31
CA GLY A 95 18.77 19.30 6.53
C GLY A 95 18.87 19.68 5.05
N ALA A 96 19.60 18.85 4.31
CA ALA A 96 19.84 19.02 2.90
C ALA A 96 19.11 17.94 2.09
N ARG A 97 18.39 18.36 1.04
CA ARG A 97 17.90 17.47 0.00
C ARG A 97 19.09 16.85 -0.73
N LEU A 98 19.14 15.52 -0.79
CA LEU A 98 20.18 14.81 -1.51
C LEU A 98 19.90 14.83 -3.02
N PRO A 99 20.95 14.97 -3.85
CA PRO A 99 20.79 14.95 -5.29
C PRO A 99 20.37 13.56 -5.76
N THR A 100 19.42 13.49 -6.68
CA THR A 100 19.03 12.26 -7.38
C THR A 100 19.02 12.52 -8.89
N PRO A 101 19.19 11.50 -9.73
CA PRO A 101 18.95 11.62 -11.17
C PRO A 101 17.55 12.21 -11.44
N PRO A 102 17.38 13.02 -12.52
CA PRO A 102 16.07 13.57 -12.88
C PRO A 102 15.01 12.49 -13.07
N GLY A 103 13.84 12.67 -12.45
CA GLY A 103 12.72 11.73 -12.55
C GLY A 103 12.89 10.42 -11.75
N ALA A 104 13.95 10.29 -10.95
CA ALA A 104 14.16 9.14 -10.08
C ALA A 104 13.12 9.09 -8.95
N ILE A 105 12.62 7.88 -8.69
CA ILE A 105 11.73 7.54 -7.59
C ILE A 105 12.54 6.74 -6.57
N VAL A 106 12.54 7.18 -5.31
CA VAL A 106 13.21 6.45 -4.22
C VAL A 106 12.33 5.26 -3.81
N ARG A 107 12.83 4.04 -4.01
CA ARG A 107 12.14 2.78 -3.63
C ARG A 107 12.56 2.24 -2.27
N GLY A 108 13.72 2.66 -1.79
CA GLY A 108 14.31 2.24 -0.52
C GLY A 108 15.70 2.85 -0.38
N PHE A 109 16.24 2.88 0.83
CA PHE A 109 17.57 3.42 1.07
C PHE A 109 18.17 2.88 2.37
N THR A 110 19.49 2.99 2.52
CA THR A 110 20.21 2.80 3.77
C THR A 110 21.30 3.84 3.99
N ILE A 111 21.42 4.33 5.23
CA ILE A 111 22.48 5.27 5.63
C ILE A 111 23.80 4.52 5.91
N SER A 112 24.92 5.09 5.49
CA SER A 112 26.26 4.54 5.77
C SER A 112 26.61 4.63 7.25
N PRO A 113 27.49 3.75 7.79
CA PRO A 113 27.82 3.74 9.21
C PRO A 113 28.36 5.07 9.76
N ASP A 114 29.08 5.84 8.94
CA ASP A 114 29.61 7.16 9.26
C ASP A 114 28.58 8.30 9.11
N GLY A 115 27.37 8.01 8.62
CA GLY A 115 26.30 8.98 8.43
C GLY A 115 26.46 9.91 7.22
N THR A 116 27.48 9.73 6.39
CA THR A 116 27.83 10.71 5.33
C THR A 116 27.25 10.41 3.96
N ARG A 117 26.86 9.15 3.70
CA ARG A 117 26.40 8.65 2.40
C ARG A 117 25.14 7.82 2.53
N ILE A 118 24.34 7.80 1.46
CA ILE A 118 23.14 6.98 1.36
C ILE A 118 23.25 6.04 0.16
N ALA A 119 23.01 4.75 0.38
CA ALA A 119 22.79 3.79 -0.69
C ALA A 119 21.29 3.75 -0.98
N ALA A 120 20.88 4.26 -2.14
CA ALA A 120 19.49 4.41 -2.53
C ALA A 120 19.12 3.45 -3.67
N LEU A 121 17.93 2.87 -3.59
CA LEU A 121 17.25 2.20 -4.69
C LEU A 121 16.46 3.25 -5.46
N LEU A 122 16.89 3.56 -6.68
CA LEU A 122 16.24 4.54 -7.54
C LEU A 122 15.67 3.86 -8.78
N SER A 123 14.40 4.13 -9.11
CA SER A 123 13.77 3.62 -10.33
C SER A 123 13.05 4.73 -11.08
N THR A 124 12.57 4.43 -12.28
CA THR A 124 11.51 5.22 -12.92
C THR A 124 10.13 4.68 -12.54
N SER A 125 9.05 5.38 -12.92
CA SER A 125 7.67 4.89 -12.72
C SER A 125 7.35 3.64 -13.55
N ALA A 126 8.20 3.33 -14.53
CA ALA A 126 7.99 2.28 -15.52
C ALA A 126 8.64 0.94 -15.20
N SER A 127 9.50 0.88 -14.18
CA SER A 127 10.23 -0.33 -13.80
C SER A 127 9.95 -0.65 -12.35
N GLU A 128 9.73 -1.93 -12.05
CA GLU A 128 9.72 -2.42 -10.68
C GLU A 128 11.13 -2.71 -10.14
N LEU A 129 12.12 -2.85 -11.02
CA LEU A 129 13.52 -2.94 -10.61
C LEU A 129 14.10 -1.55 -10.42
N ALA A 130 14.77 -1.35 -9.29
CA ALA A 130 15.49 -0.14 -8.96
C ALA A 130 17.00 -0.36 -9.12
N GLU A 131 17.66 0.62 -9.73
CA GLU A 131 19.11 0.72 -9.77
C GLU A 131 19.66 1.20 -8.43
N ILE A 132 20.95 0.95 -8.18
CA ILE A 132 21.59 1.29 -6.91
C ILE A 132 22.46 2.53 -7.11
N TRP A 133 22.28 3.50 -6.23
CA TRP A 133 22.98 4.78 -6.28
C TRP A 133 23.55 5.15 -4.93
N ILE A 134 24.75 5.72 -4.90
CA ILE A 134 25.34 6.34 -3.71
C ILE A 134 25.13 7.85 -3.80
N LEU A 135 24.48 8.41 -2.79
CA LEU A 135 24.14 9.82 -2.68
C LEU A 135 24.87 10.43 -1.49
N ALA A 136 25.36 11.67 -1.64
CA ALA A 136 25.90 12.46 -0.55
C ALA A 136 25.61 13.95 -0.77
N ALA A 137 25.60 14.72 0.32
CA ALA A 137 25.36 16.15 0.23
C ALA A 137 26.50 16.85 -0.52
N GLY A 138 26.16 17.69 -1.51
CA GLY A 138 27.14 18.48 -2.27
C GLY A 138 27.96 17.70 -3.31
N THR A 139 27.69 16.41 -3.54
CA THR A 139 28.38 15.60 -4.56
C THR A 139 27.42 15.17 -5.67
N GLN A 140 27.95 14.77 -6.83
CA GLN A 140 27.11 14.12 -7.85
C GLN A 140 26.71 12.70 -7.41
N PRO A 141 25.49 12.23 -7.73
CA PRO A 141 25.08 10.85 -7.50
C PRO A 141 26.00 9.86 -8.24
N VAL A 142 26.38 8.77 -7.57
CA VAL A 142 27.24 7.73 -8.16
C VAL A 142 26.42 6.45 -8.40
N HIS A 143 26.30 6.04 -9.66
CA HIS A 143 25.62 4.80 -10.03
C HIS A 143 26.50 3.58 -9.73
N ILE A 144 25.91 2.54 -9.16
CA ILE A 144 26.55 1.24 -8.93
C ILE A 144 26.06 0.26 -10.00
N PRO A 145 26.86 -0.02 -11.05
CA PRO A 145 26.43 -0.90 -12.13
C PRO A 145 26.35 -2.36 -11.67
N GLY A 146 25.59 -3.17 -12.41
CA GLY A 146 25.59 -4.63 -12.27
C GLY A 146 24.60 -5.22 -11.26
N ALA A 147 23.94 -4.40 -10.43
CA ALA A 147 22.80 -4.84 -9.64
C ALA A 147 21.55 -4.00 -9.87
N THR A 148 20.41 -4.65 -9.67
CA THR A 148 19.11 -3.99 -9.52
C THR A 148 18.33 -4.73 -8.44
N SER A 149 17.57 -4.02 -7.61
CA SER A 149 16.74 -4.66 -6.58
C SER A 149 15.26 -4.38 -6.80
N TRP A 150 14.42 -5.38 -6.52
CA TRP A 150 12.97 -5.23 -6.57
C TRP A 150 12.40 -4.58 -5.31
N TYR A 151 12.97 -4.87 -4.12
CA TYR A 151 12.45 -4.34 -2.85
C TYR A 151 13.47 -4.26 -1.70
N ALA A 152 14.62 -4.93 -1.80
CA ALA A 152 15.53 -5.08 -0.68
C ALA A 152 16.57 -3.96 -0.71
N ALA A 153 16.52 -3.07 0.28
CA ALA A 153 17.47 -1.99 0.40
C ALA A 153 18.92 -2.54 0.52
N PRO A 154 19.93 -1.85 -0.04
CA PRO A 154 21.33 -2.27 0.10
C PRO A 154 21.76 -2.30 1.56
N VAL A 155 22.70 -3.15 1.92
CA VAL A 155 23.27 -3.23 3.27
C VAL A 155 24.72 -2.75 3.22
N TRP A 156 25.07 -1.76 4.02
CA TRP A 156 26.45 -1.28 4.11
C TRP A 156 27.37 -2.27 4.82
N GLU A 157 28.62 -2.34 4.36
CA GLU A 157 29.69 -2.95 5.14
C GLU A 157 30.00 -2.10 6.38
N PRO A 158 30.47 -2.70 7.50
CA PRO A 158 30.73 -1.98 8.74
C PRO A 158 31.70 -0.80 8.63
N ASP A 159 32.67 -0.91 7.73
CA ASP A 159 33.66 0.13 7.44
C ASP A 159 33.15 1.19 6.45
N GLY A 160 31.95 1.01 5.88
CA GLY A 160 31.40 1.84 4.83
C GLY A 160 32.13 1.73 3.48
N GLY A 161 33.03 0.75 3.31
CA GLY A 161 33.84 0.55 2.11
C GLY A 161 33.08 -0.09 0.95
N GLY A 162 31.98 -0.78 1.24
CA GLY A 162 31.17 -1.48 0.25
C GLY A 162 29.70 -1.63 0.65
N ILE A 163 28.92 -2.19 -0.27
CA ILE A 163 27.52 -2.55 -0.05
C ILE A 163 27.22 -3.97 -0.52
N TRP A 164 26.25 -4.58 0.12
CA TRP A 164 25.61 -5.83 -0.26
C TRP A 164 24.22 -5.57 -0.82
N VAL A 165 23.87 -6.22 -1.91
CA VAL A 165 22.60 -6.04 -2.62
C VAL A 165 21.98 -7.40 -2.89
N LEU A 166 20.71 -7.56 -2.54
CA LEU A 166 19.90 -8.66 -3.05
C LEU A 166 19.36 -8.24 -4.42
N THR A 167 20.00 -8.73 -5.47
CA THR A 167 19.74 -8.34 -6.86
C THR A 167 18.72 -9.27 -7.53
N GLY A 168 17.94 -8.75 -8.49
CA GLY A 168 16.93 -9.48 -9.25
C GLY A 168 15.51 -9.46 -8.65
N LYS A 169 14.61 -10.24 -9.27
CA LYS A 169 13.21 -10.39 -8.86
C LYS A 169 12.94 -11.84 -8.40
N PRO A 170 12.16 -12.08 -7.33
CA PRO A 170 11.78 -13.42 -6.91
C PRO A 170 11.13 -14.24 -8.04
N PRO A 171 11.41 -15.55 -8.14
CA PRO A 171 12.35 -16.32 -7.30
C PRO A 171 13.83 -16.19 -7.75
N CYS A 172 14.09 -15.54 -8.88
CA CYS A 172 15.41 -15.37 -9.48
C CYS A 172 16.18 -14.20 -8.86
N GLN A 173 16.68 -14.39 -7.64
CA GLN A 173 17.50 -13.42 -6.93
C GLN A 173 18.92 -13.93 -6.69
N GLN A 174 19.86 -13.03 -6.45
CA GLN A 174 21.25 -13.33 -6.09
C GLN A 174 21.75 -12.32 -5.04
N ILE A 175 22.80 -12.67 -4.30
CA ILE A 175 23.49 -11.72 -3.41
C ILE A 175 24.71 -11.19 -4.15
N MET A 176 24.85 -9.88 -4.19
CA MET A 176 25.97 -9.21 -4.83
C MET A 176 26.66 -8.27 -3.84
N ARG A 177 27.99 -8.35 -3.77
CA ARG A 177 28.85 -7.39 -3.08
C ARG A 177 29.37 -6.37 -4.10
N SER A 178 29.37 -5.09 -3.72
CA SER A 178 29.99 -4.02 -4.48
C SER A 178 30.90 -3.18 -3.58
N PRO A 179 32.23 -3.38 -3.64
CA PRO A 179 33.19 -2.47 -3.01
C PRO A 179 33.18 -1.12 -3.74
N LEU A 180 32.99 -0.04 -3.00
CA LEU A 180 32.88 1.28 -3.57
C LEU A 180 34.22 1.73 -4.17
N GLY A 181 34.17 2.34 -5.35
CA GLY A 181 35.35 2.79 -6.09
C GLY A 181 36.12 1.70 -6.84
N SER A 182 35.79 0.42 -6.66
CA SER A 182 36.50 -0.68 -7.35
C SER A 182 36.08 -0.88 -8.81
N GLY A 183 34.85 -0.47 -9.17
CA GLY A 183 34.25 -0.75 -10.48
C GLY A 183 33.88 -2.22 -10.72
N HIS A 184 34.05 -3.09 -9.72
CA HIS A 184 33.80 -4.53 -9.83
C HIS A 184 32.75 -4.99 -8.80
N THR A 185 32.02 -6.05 -9.15
CA THR A 185 31.02 -6.68 -8.30
C THR A 185 31.36 -8.15 -8.12
N GLN A 186 31.06 -8.68 -6.93
CA GLN A 186 31.28 -10.09 -6.60
C GLN A 186 29.95 -10.74 -6.23
N GLU A 187 29.60 -11.84 -6.89
CA GLU A 187 28.46 -12.65 -6.49
C GLU A 187 28.82 -13.49 -5.26
N LEU A 188 27.88 -13.58 -4.31
CA LEU A 188 27.96 -14.46 -3.16
C LEU A 188 26.85 -15.52 -3.28
N PRO A 189 27.19 -16.81 -3.24
CA PRO A 189 26.18 -17.86 -3.30
C PRO A 189 25.27 -17.81 -2.06
N PHE A 190 24.02 -18.24 -2.23
CA PHE A 190 23.11 -18.46 -1.11
C PHE A 190 23.53 -19.64 -0.22
N PRO A 191 22.98 -19.74 1.01
CA PRO A 191 23.11 -20.95 1.82
C PRO A 191 22.65 -22.20 1.06
N THR A 192 23.38 -23.31 1.19
CA THR A 192 23.10 -24.55 0.47
C THR A 192 21.76 -25.19 0.87
N ASP A 193 21.29 -24.93 2.08
CA ASP A 193 20.03 -25.40 2.66
C ASP A 193 18.85 -24.41 2.51
N LEU A 194 19.05 -23.27 1.82
CA LEU A 194 17.98 -22.31 1.54
C LEU A 194 16.82 -22.98 0.78
N GLY A 195 17.17 -23.83 -0.19
CA GLY A 195 16.22 -24.53 -1.06
C GLY A 195 15.52 -23.61 -2.04
N ASN A 196 14.31 -23.97 -2.45
CA ASN A 196 13.47 -23.16 -3.33
C ASN A 196 12.95 -21.92 -2.59
N THR A 197 13.05 -20.74 -3.23
CA THR A 197 12.62 -19.44 -2.70
C THR A 197 11.27 -19.00 -3.25
N THR A 198 10.57 -19.87 -3.96
CA THR A 198 9.21 -19.60 -4.47
C THR A 198 8.24 -19.40 -3.31
N GLY A 199 7.60 -18.24 -3.26
CA GLY A 199 6.74 -17.80 -2.15
C GLY A 199 7.52 -17.18 -0.98
N SER A 200 8.86 -17.21 -1.01
CA SER A 200 9.71 -16.62 0.02
C SER A 200 10.01 -15.15 -0.26
N ARG A 201 9.99 -14.33 0.78
CA ARG A 201 10.59 -13.01 0.79
C ARG A 201 11.96 -13.09 1.46
N LEU A 202 13.01 -12.74 0.70
CA LEU A 202 14.38 -12.71 1.17
C LEU A 202 14.75 -11.30 1.64
N SER A 203 15.58 -11.17 2.68
CA SER A 203 16.12 -9.87 3.07
C SER A 203 17.54 -10.01 3.57
N LEU A 204 18.36 -9.00 3.27
CA LEU A 204 19.70 -8.85 3.82
C LEU A 204 19.66 -7.84 4.96
N THR A 205 20.39 -8.14 6.03
CA THR A 205 20.61 -7.24 7.17
C THR A 205 22.03 -7.42 7.69
N HIS A 206 22.41 -6.62 8.68
CA HIS A 206 23.66 -6.79 9.38
C HIS A 206 23.39 -7.13 10.85
N GLY A 207 24.10 -8.09 11.42
CA GLY A 207 24.01 -8.43 12.84
C GLY A 207 25.35 -8.93 13.37
N ARG A 208 25.74 -8.49 14.57
CA ARG A 208 26.99 -8.89 15.26
C ARG A 208 28.29 -8.73 14.46
N GLY A 209 28.32 -7.87 13.45
CA GLY A 209 29.52 -7.70 12.60
C GLY A 209 29.45 -8.43 11.25
N ASN A 210 28.42 -9.26 11.04
CA ASN A 210 28.29 -10.12 9.87
C ASN A 210 27.05 -9.81 9.04
N LEU A 211 27.11 -10.16 7.75
CA LEU A 211 25.95 -10.16 6.86
C LEU A 211 24.98 -11.28 7.26
N ARG A 212 23.69 -10.95 7.38
CA ARG A 212 22.63 -11.92 7.65
C ARG A 212 21.64 -11.97 6.48
N LEU A 213 21.23 -13.19 6.11
CA LEU A 213 20.16 -13.46 5.17
C LEU A 213 18.97 -14.01 5.93
N ALA A 214 17.78 -13.47 5.69
CA ALA A 214 16.54 -14.04 6.19
C ALA A 214 15.65 -14.45 5.01
N ALA A 215 14.99 -15.60 5.14
CA ALA A 215 13.95 -16.07 4.24
C ALA A 215 12.65 -16.22 5.02
N LYS A 216 11.65 -15.40 4.68
CA LYS A 216 10.33 -15.40 5.30
C LYS A 216 9.30 -15.90 4.28
N ASN A 217 8.60 -16.99 4.56
CA ASN A 217 7.40 -17.32 3.81
C ASN A 217 6.17 -16.74 4.53
N PRO A 218 5.22 -16.15 3.80
CA PRO A 218 3.94 -15.75 4.37
C PRO A 218 3.30 -16.90 5.15
N GLY A 219 2.84 -16.64 6.36
CA GLY A 219 2.23 -17.67 7.19
C GLY A 219 3.19 -18.75 7.72
N THR A 220 4.52 -18.62 7.61
CA THR A 220 5.47 -19.52 8.30
C THR A 220 6.45 -18.74 9.17
N GLY A 221 7.30 -19.45 9.89
CA GLY A 221 8.47 -18.85 10.56
C GLY A 221 9.48 -18.29 9.55
N THR A 222 10.39 -17.46 10.06
CA THR A 222 11.55 -16.96 9.32
C THR A 222 12.73 -17.91 9.55
N ARG A 223 13.44 -18.27 8.47
CA ARG A 223 14.75 -18.94 8.56
C ARG A 223 15.84 -17.89 8.35
N GLU A 224 16.91 -17.95 9.13
CA GLU A 224 17.99 -16.96 9.09
C GLU A 224 19.36 -17.64 9.01
N TRP A 225 20.27 -17.01 8.27
CA TRP A 225 21.66 -17.41 8.12
C TRP A 225 22.57 -16.21 8.33
N GLU A 226 23.77 -16.47 8.84
CA GLU A 226 24.83 -15.48 9.09
C GLU A 226 26.08 -15.90 8.34
N LEU A 227 26.73 -14.94 7.67
CA LEU A 227 27.93 -15.18 6.88
C LEU A 227 29.17 -15.00 7.76
N GLU A 228 29.85 -16.10 8.06
CA GLU A 228 31.09 -16.11 8.85
C GLU A 228 32.22 -16.72 8.02
N SER A 229 33.36 -16.03 7.91
CA SER A 229 34.55 -16.52 7.19
C SER A 229 34.27 -17.03 5.78
N GLY A 230 33.29 -16.44 5.07
CA GLY A 230 32.89 -16.80 3.71
C GLY A 230 31.91 -17.97 3.59
N ALA A 231 31.41 -18.51 4.71
CA ALA A 231 30.42 -19.59 4.75
C ALA A 231 29.14 -19.16 5.48
N TRP A 232 28.00 -19.67 5.04
CA TRP A 232 26.71 -19.43 5.70
C TRP A 232 26.49 -20.43 6.84
N HIS A 233 26.11 -19.90 8.00
CA HIS A 233 25.74 -20.68 9.18
C HIS A 233 24.30 -20.35 9.60
N PRO A 234 23.50 -21.31 10.08
CA PRO A 234 22.21 -21.00 10.67
C PRO A 234 22.37 -19.96 11.77
N ALA A 235 21.67 -18.84 11.65
CA ALA A 235 21.82 -17.75 12.59
C ALA A 235 20.99 -18.03 13.85
N ALA A 236 21.59 -17.80 15.02
CA ALA A 236 20.82 -17.74 16.25
C ALA A 236 19.85 -16.57 16.17
N ALA A 237 18.62 -16.72 16.71
CA ALA A 237 17.69 -15.61 16.81
C ALA A 237 18.36 -14.44 17.54
N ALA A 238 18.45 -13.29 16.88
CA ALA A 238 18.93 -12.08 17.54
C ALA A 238 17.91 -11.66 18.60
N ALA A 239 18.37 -11.36 19.82
CA ALA A 239 17.52 -10.72 20.81
C ALA A 239 17.11 -9.35 20.24
N PRO A 240 15.80 -9.04 20.15
CA PRO A 240 15.38 -7.75 19.65
C PRO A 240 15.85 -6.64 20.61
N ALA A 241 16.19 -5.47 20.08
CA ALA A 241 16.56 -4.29 20.87
C ALA A 241 15.41 -3.76 21.77
N GLY A 242 14.20 -4.27 21.53
CA GLY A 242 12.97 -4.02 22.26
C GLY A 242 11.82 -4.68 21.49
N ARG A 243 10.68 -4.91 22.16
CA ARG A 243 9.49 -5.53 21.56
C ARG A 243 8.39 -4.50 21.42
N VAL A 244 8.03 -4.17 20.17
CA VAL A 244 6.86 -3.34 19.88
C VAL A 244 5.67 -4.26 19.60
N GLU A 245 4.58 -4.10 20.36
CA GLU A 245 3.33 -4.83 20.13
C GLU A 245 2.20 -3.84 19.84
N LEU A 246 1.39 -4.16 18.82
CA LEU A 246 0.20 -3.41 18.45
C LEU A 246 -1.03 -4.23 18.85
N VAL A 247 -1.77 -3.76 19.86
CA VAL A 247 -2.96 -4.45 20.37
C VAL A 247 -4.19 -3.66 19.94
N SER A 248 -4.96 -4.21 19.01
CA SER A 248 -6.17 -3.58 18.47
C SER A 248 -7.41 -4.02 19.24
N ASP A 249 -8.27 -3.06 19.57
CA ASP A 249 -9.61 -3.25 20.12
C ASP A 249 -10.63 -2.38 19.34
N LEU A 250 -11.89 -2.36 19.76
CA LEU A 250 -12.94 -1.54 19.15
C LEU A 250 -12.73 -0.02 19.35
N HIS A 251 -11.90 0.37 20.31
CA HIS A 251 -11.63 1.76 20.66
C HIS A 251 -10.37 2.31 19.98
N GLY A 252 -9.55 1.46 19.36
CA GLY A 252 -8.31 1.90 18.71
C GLY A 252 -7.25 0.82 18.66
N THR A 253 -5.99 1.26 18.62
CA THR A 253 -4.82 0.38 18.65
C THR A 253 -3.84 0.90 19.70
N MET A 254 -3.56 0.10 20.73
CA MET A 254 -2.54 0.38 21.71
C MET A 254 -1.17 -0.03 21.17
N VAL A 255 -0.24 0.91 21.15
CA VAL A 255 1.18 0.66 20.89
C VAL A 255 1.87 0.45 22.23
N THR A 256 2.62 -0.63 22.33
CA THR A 256 3.44 -0.94 23.51
C THR A 256 4.91 -1.06 23.15
N LEU A 257 5.79 -0.72 24.10
CA LEU A 257 7.22 -0.98 24.05
C LEU A 257 7.60 -1.82 25.26
N ASP A 258 8.10 -3.03 25.01
CA ASP A 258 8.37 -4.05 26.04
C ASP A 258 7.16 -4.26 26.96
N SER A 259 5.99 -4.41 26.32
CA SER A 259 4.67 -4.57 26.94
C SER A 259 4.20 -3.39 27.82
N ARG A 260 4.95 -2.28 27.89
CA ARG A 260 4.48 -1.03 28.50
C ARG A 260 3.67 -0.22 27.47
N PRO A 261 2.45 0.24 27.78
CA PRO A 261 1.69 1.09 26.88
C PRO A 261 2.38 2.44 26.70
N VAL A 262 2.58 2.85 25.45
CA VAL A 262 3.30 4.09 25.12
C VAL A 262 2.47 5.06 24.29
N TYR A 263 1.52 4.57 23.47
CA TYR A 263 0.67 5.42 22.64
C TYR A 263 -0.63 4.72 22.26
N ARG A 264 -1.76 5.44 22.16
CA ARG A 264 -3.03 4.88 21.65
C ARG A 264 -3.47 5.61 20.39
N LEU A 265 -3.59 4.85 19.31
CA LEU A 265 -4.11 5.28 18.02
C LEU A 265 -5.64 5.24 18.03
N SER A 266 -6.26 6.17 17.30
CA SER A 266 -7.71 6.20 17.08
C SER A 266 -8.19 4.99 16.22
N PRO A 267 -9.50 4.70 16.15
CA PRO A 267 -10.03 3.54 15.42
C PRO A 267 -9.62 3.40 13.95
N ALA A 268 -9.43 4.49 13.21
CA ALA A 268 -9.01 4.44 11.80
C ALA A 268 -7.53 4.76 11.58
N GLU A 269 -6.80 5.08 12.64
CA GLU A 269 -5.37 5.36 12.58
C GLU A 269 -4.57 4.06 12.70
N TYR A 270 -3.52 3.94 11.89
CA TYR A 270 -2.69 2.74 11.84
C TYR A 270 -1.20 3.10 11.88
N VAL A 271 -0.39 2.16 12.40
CA VAL A 271 1.07 2.22 12.26
C VAL A 271 1.44 1.71 10.88
N SER A 272 2.03 2.57 10.05
CA SER A 272 2.54 2.14 8.74
C SER A 272 3.87 1.41 8.90
N SER A 273 4.73 1.93 9.78
CA SER A 273 6.05 1.42 10.12
C SER A 273 6.50 2.02 11.46
N PHE A 274 7.49 1.40 12.08
CA PHE A 274 8.16 1.94 13.27
C PHE A 274 9.67 1.62 13.20
N THR A 275 10.48 2.37 13.94
CA THR A 275 11.88 2.00 14.19
C THR A 275 12.25 2.22 15.65
N LEU A 276 13.13 1.37 16.17
CA LEU A 276 13.74 1.53 17.49
C LEU A 276 15.14 2.10 17.31
N GLN A 277 15.44 3.16 18.04
CA GLN A 277 16.75 3.80 18.04
C GLN A 277 17.37 3.68 19.44
N PRO A 278 18.36 2.79 19.62
CA PRO A 278 19.08 2.68 20.88
C PRO A 278 19.88 3.95 21.18
N ARG A 279 19.85 4.39 22.45
CA ARG A 279 20.72 5.42 23.02
C ARG A 279 21.56 4.85 24.16
N ALA A 280 22.49 5.65 24.68
CA ALA A 280 23.34 5.27 25.81
C ALA A 280 22.53 4.89 27.07
N ASP A 281 21.35 5.48 27.27
CA ASP A 281 20.54 5.37 28.48
C ASP A 281 19.06 4.99 28.26
N ALA A 282 18.61 4.94 27.01
CA ALA A 282 17.21 4.73 26.65
C ALA A 282 17.07 4.14 25.23
N THR A 283 15.83 3.85 24.81
CA THR A 283 15.51 3.51 23.42
C THR A 283 14.38 4.41 22.96
N ASP A 284 14.60 5.17 21.87
CA ASP A 284 13.54 5.97 21.27
C ASP A 284 12.70 5.11 20.34
N LEU A 285 11.37 5.23 20.43
CA LEU A 285 10.42 4.62 19.50
C LEU A 285 9.90 5.67 18.53
N TRP A 286 10.27 5.53 17.27
CA TRP A 286 9.76 6.35 16.17
C TRP A 286 8.61 5.62 15.49
N ILE A 287 7.46 6.27 15.40
CA ILE A 287 6.25 5.71 14.82
C ILE A 287 5.88 6.55 13.60
N GLN A 288 5.68 5.89 12.47
CA GLN A 288 5.00 6.48 11.33
C GLN A 288 3.55 6.03 11.35
N THR A 289 2.65 6.99 11.36
CA THR A 289 1.21 6.75 11.41
C THR A 289 0.49 7.47 10.29
N ALA A 290 -0.69 6.98 9.92
CA ALA A 290 -1.61 7.68 9.06
C ALA A 290 -3.06 7.31 9.43
N SER A 291 -4.00 8.10 8.95
CA SER A 291 -5.45 7.86 9.05
C SER A 291 -6.10 8.28 7.72
N PRO A 292 -7.35 7.88 7.42
CA PRO A 292 -8.01 8.21 6.14
C PRO A 292 -7.86 9.68 5.71
N GLU A 293 -8.03 10.59 6.65
CA GLU A 293 -8.06 12.03 6.44
C GLU A 293 -6.73 12.73 6.75
N ARG A 294 -5.78 12.04 7.41
CA ARG A 294 -4.45 12.59 7.73
C ARG A 294 -3.35 11.82 6.99
N PRO A 295 -2.59 12.50 6.08
CA PRO A 295 -1.42 11.92 5.46
C PRO A 295 -0.41 11.38 6.47
N SER A 296 0.49 10.50 6.01
CA SER A 296 1.47 9.89 6.87
C SER A 296 2.38 10.91 7.58
N GLY A 297 2.41 10.85 8.91
CA GLY A 297 3.30 11.63 9.77
C GLY A 297 4.21 10.73 10.60
N VAL A 298 5.37 11.27 11.02
CA VAL A 298 6.30 10.58 11.91
C VAL A 298 6.40 11.33 13.23
N PHE A 299 6.40 10.60 14.33
CA PHE A 299 6.65 11.17 15.64
C PHE A 299 7.55 10.25 16.48
N CYS A 300 8.33 10.85 17.37
CA CYS A 300 9.16 10.14 18.34
C CYS A 300 8.47 10.11 19.71
N VAL A 301 8.25 8.92 20.25
CA VAL A 301 7.70 8.76 21.60
C VAL A 301 8.82 8.93 22.63
N ASP A 302 8.78 10.00 23.40
CA ASP A 302 9.71 10.21 24.52
C ASP A 302 9.32 9.35 25.73
N GLU A 303 10.28 8.62 26.31
CA GLU A 303 10.12 8.03 27.64
C GLU A 303 10.33 9.08 28.76
N PRO A 304 9.55 9.01 29.87
CA PRO A 304 8.40 8.14 30.09
C PRO A 304 7.14 8.77 29.49
N ALA A 305 6.48 8.07 28.57
CA ALA A 305 5.20 8.49 28.03
C ALA A 305 4.20 8.67 29.19
N ARG A 306 3.61 9.87 29.33
CA ARG A 306 2.45 10.03 30.22
C ARG A 306 1.30 9.26 29.59
N SER A 307 0.73 8.33 30.36
CA SER A 307 -0.17 7.25 29.95
C SER A 307 -1.51 7.66 29.31
N ASN A 308 -1.75 8.93 29.00
CA ASN A 308 -3.07 9.45 28.58
C ASN A 308 -3.05 10.35 27.32
N GLU A 309 -1.93 10.49 26.62
CA GLU A 309 -1.93 11.24 25.35
C GLU A 309 -2.49 10.35 24.22
N SER A 310 -3.75 10.59 23.86
CA SER A 310 -4.34 10.11 22.61
C SER A 310 -4.06 11.10 21.49
N SER A 311 -3.84 10.61 20.26
CA SER A 311 -3.83 11.40 19.02
C SER A 311 -5.16 12.09 18.69
N GLY A 312 -6.12 12.02 19.62
CA GLY A 312 -7.55 12.23 19.47
C GLY A 312 -7.92 13.65 19.08
N ASP A 313 -7.63 13.99 17.84
CA ASP A 313 -8.61 14.58 16.95
C ASP A 313 -8.68 13.66 15.73
N SER A 314 -9.67 12.75 15.72
CA SER A 314 -10.45 12.63 14.49
C SER A 314 -10.82 14.05 14.12
N SER A 315 -10.62 14.48 12.88
CA SER A 315 -11.08 15.83 12.52
C SER A 315 -12.51 16.01 13.05
N SER A 316 -12.82 17.14 13.69
CA SER A 316 -14.09 17.29 14.42
C SER A 316 -15.36 17.05 13.57
N HIS A 317 -15.20 16.90 12.25
CA HIS A 317 -16.22 16.61 11.28
C HIS A 317 -16.23 15.17 10.74
N ILE A 318 -15.24 14.30 11.01
CA ILE A 318 -15.22 12.88 10.60
C ILE A 318 -15.24 11.97 11.83
N VAL A 319 -16.06 10.92 11.77
CA VAL A 319 -16.18 9.90 12.81
C VAL A 319 -15.72 8.55 12.27
N HIS A 320 -14.90 7.85 13.06
CA HIS A 320 -14.45 6.49 12.78
C HIS A 320 -15.00 5.49 13.79
N ARG A 321 -15.51 4.35 13.31
CA ARG A 321 -16.05 3.28 14.14
C ARG A 321 -15.45 1.94 13.73
N LYS A 322 -14.89 1.21 14.69
CA LYS A 322 -14.62 -0.23 14.54
C LYS A 322 -15.87 -0.99 14.94
N VAL A 323 -16.34 -1.87 14.07
CA VAL A 323 -17.48 -2.77 14.32
C VAL A 323 -17.12 -4.19 13.89
N THR A 324 -17.91 -5.16 14.32
CA THR A 324 -17.79 -6.55 13.91
C THR A 324 -19.02 -6.94 13.10
N ALA A 325 -18.83 -7.26 11.82
CA ALA A 325 -19.86 -7.84 10.98
C ALA A 325 -19.86 -9.36 11.18
N LEU A 326 -21.01 -9.94 11.49
CA LEU A 326 -21.11 -11.40 11.64
C LEU A 326 -21.21 -12.03 10.25
N ALA A 327 -20.22 -12.83 9.87
CA ALA A 327 -20.24 -13.61 8.63
C ALA A 327 -21.26 -14.76 8.73
N SER A 328 -21.64 -15.27 7.56
CA SER A 328 -22.61 -16.36 7.38
C SER A 328 -22.21 -17.67 8.07
N ASP A 329 -20.93 -17.87 8.39
CA ASP A 329 -20.41 -19.00 9.17
C ASP A 329 -20.20 -18.69 10.65
N GLY A 330 -20.71 -17.55 11.14
CA GLY A 330 -20.66 -17.13 12.53
C GLY A 330 -19.35 -16.46 12.96
N VAL A 331 -18.39 -16.30 12.06
CA VAL A 331 -17.13 -15.60 12.35
C VAL A 331 -17.35 -14.08 12.34
N GLY A 332 -16.84 -13.39 13.36
CA GLY A 332 -16.85 -11.93 13.39
C GLY A 332 -15.75 -11.33 12.50
N VAL A 333 -16.13 -10.64 11.44
CA VAL A 333 -15.23 -9.91 10.54
C VAL A 333 -15.07 -8.46 11.03
N PRO A 334 -13.86 -8.00 11.37
CA PRO A 334 -13.64 -6.61 11.76
C PRO A 334 -13.85 -5.65 10.58
N VAL A 335 -14.49 -4.52 10.85
CA VAL A 335 -14.81 -3.49 9.87
C VAL A 335 -14.54 -2.11 10.47
N VAL A 336 -13.83 -1.25 9.72
CA VAL A 336 -13.65 0.17 10.08
C VAL A 336 -14.55 1.01 9.17
N ILE A 337 -15.46 1.77 9.77
CA ILE A 337 -16.39 2.67 9.08
C ILE A 337 -15.99 4.10 9.37
N SER A 338 -15.86 4.91 8.31
CA SER A 338 -15.60 6.35 8.39
C SER A 338 -16.74 7.11 7.73
N ALA A 339 -17.26 8.12 8.41
CA ALA A 339 -18.37 8.95 7.92
C ALA A 339 -18.28 10.36 8.47
N ARG A 340 -18.88 11.32 7.77
CA ARG A 340 -19.00 12.69 8.26
C ARG A 340 -19.96 12.76 9.45
N ALA A 341 -19.54 13.41 10.53
CA ALA A 341 -20.29 13.56 11.77
C ALA A 341 -21.69 14.16 11.54
N SER A 342 -21.81 15.13 10.62
CA SER A 342 -23.09 15.79 10.31
C SER A 342 -24.09 14.92 9.55
N ASP A 343 -23.68 13.74 9.03
CA ASP A 343 -24.60 12.78 8.43
C ASP A 343 -25.07 11.70 9.41
N LEU A 344 -24.58 11.71 10.64
CA LEU A 344 -24.91 10.75 11.68
C LEU A 344 -25.95 11.31 12.66
N GLY A 345 -26.87 10.46 13.11
CA GLY A 345 -27.80 10.75 14.19
C GLY A 345 -27.15 10.59 15.57
N PRO A 346 -27.90 10.87 16.66
CA PRO A 346 -27.40 10.73 18.04
C PRO A 346 -27.01 9.29 18.43
N ASP A 347 -27.53 8.29 17.72
CA ASP A 347 -27.19 6.87 17.87
C ASP A 347 -25.91 6.47 17.11
N GLY A 348 -25.30 7.43 16.40
CA GLY A 348 -24.09 7.24 15.61
C GLY A 348 -24.33 6.54 14.27
N PHE A 349 -25.57 6.27 13.88
CA PHE A 349 -25.91 5.70 12.57
C PHE A 349 -26.31 6.80 11.57
N PRO A 350 -26.20 6.56 10.26
CA PRO A 350 -26.65 7.53 9.28
C PRO A 350 -28.13 7.88 9.43
N VAL A 351 -28.45 9.18 9.35
CA VAL A 351 -29.85 9.67 9.39
C VAL A 351 -30.70 9.17 8.21
N ARG A 352 -30.04 8.66 7.17
CA ARG A 352 -30.56 7.98 5.98
C ARG A 352 -29.44 7.10 5.43
N PRO A 353 -29.71 6.04 4.66
CA PRO A 353 -28.64 5.27 4.02
C PRO A 353 -27.78 6.18 3.12
N LEU A 354 -26.47 5.98 3.08
CA LEU A 354 -25.53 6.87 2.37
C LEU A 354 -24.81 6.12 1.23
N PRO A 355 -24.33 6.84 0.20
CA PRO A 355 -23.35 6.32 -0.75
C PRO A 355 -22.18 5.66 -0.02
N LEU A 356 -21.77 4.45 -0.40
CA LEU A 356 -20.75 3.71 0.33
C LEU A 356 -19.68 3.13 -0.60
N ILE A 357 -18.41 3.40 -0.30
CA ILE A 357 -17.26 2.70 -0.87
C ILE A 357 -16.78 1.66 0.14
N LEU A 358 -16.76 0.39 -0.27
CA LEU A 358 -16.36 -0.75 0.55
C LEU A 358 -15.01 -1.29 0.06
N THR A 359 -13.93 -1.04 0.79
CA THR A 359 -12.58 -1.46 0.42
C THR A 359 -12.17 -2.75 1.11
N CYS A 360 -11.36 -3.56 0.43
CA CYS A 360 -10.83 -4.80 0.96
C CYS A 360 -9.55 -5.26 0.25
N TYR A 361 -8.81 -6.17 0.89
CA TYR A 361 -7.71 -6.91 0.26
C TYR A 361 -7.86 -8.43 0.43
N GLY A 362 -7.81 -8.96 1.66
CA GLY A 362 -8.21 -10.34 1.98
C GLY A 362 -7.27 -11.45 1.45
N GLY A 363 -5.96 -11.21 1.38
CA GLY A 363 -5.02 -12.22 0.90
C GLY A 363 -3.57 -11.96 1.30
N PHE A 364 -2.74 -12.98 1.13
CA PHE A 364 -1.28 -12.96 1.31
C PHE A 364 -0.82 -12.62 2.74
N GLY A 365 -1.72 -12.69 3.72
CA GLY A 365 -1.46 -12.22 5.09
C GLY A 365 -1.23 -10.71 5.17
N VAL A 366 -1.63 -9.95 4.15
CA VAL A 366 -1.55 -8.49 4.15
C VAL A 366 -2.68 -7.96 5.01
N THR A 367 -2.35 -7.14 6.01
CA THR A 367 -3.32 -6.37 6.79
C THR A 367 -3.88 -5.27 5.90
N HIS A 368 -5.18 -5.33 5.58
CA HIS A 368 -5.86 -4.25 4.87
C HIS A 368 -5.93 -3.02 5.77
N ARG A 369 -5.53 -1.87 5.25
CA ARG A 369 -5.46 -0.62 6.02
C ARG A 369 -6.45 0.37 5.44
N THR A 370 -6.94 1.26 6.30
CA THR A 370 -7.60 2.50 5.89
C THR A 370 -6.57 3.44 5.26
N GLU A 371 -6.15 3.16 4.02
CA GLU A 371 -5.06 3.89 3.39
C GLU A 371 -5.31 5.41 3.41
N ALA A 372 -4.30 6.16 3.82
CA ALA A 372 -4.28 7.61 3.69
C ALA A 372 -4.05 7.99 2.21
N GLU A 373 -5.09 7.80 1.40
CA GLU A 373 -5.15 8.21 0.01
C GLU A 373 -6.01 9.48 -0.10
N PRO A 374 -5.65 10.46 -0.95
CA PRO A 374 -6.46 11.66 -1.17
C PRO A 374 -7.95 11.36 -1.47
N SER A 375 -8.23 10.18 -2.03
CA SER A 375 -9.57 9.72 -2.41
C SER A 375 -10.55 9.62 -1.24
N VAL A 376 -10.06 9.27 -0.05
CA VAL A 376 -10.91 9.00 1.11
C VAL A 376 -11.52 10.27 1.71
N PRO A 377 -10.76 11.32 2.07
CA PRO A 377 -11.34 12.55 2.57
C PRO A 377 -12.24 13.22 1.53
N ALA A 378 -11.90 13.12 0.24
CA ALA A 378 -12.74 13.62 -0.85
C ALA A 378 -14.13 12.94 -0.86
N TRP A 379 -14.16 11.63 -0.68
CA TRP A 379 -15.42 10.88 -0.60
C TRP A 379 -16.24 11.21 0.65
N LEU A 380 -15.58 11.31 1.80
CA LEU A 380 -16.22 11.62 3.07
C LEU A 380 -16.83 13.03 3.09
N ASP A 381 -16.12 14.03 2.55
CA ASP A 381 -16.59 15.40 2.47
C ASP A 381 -17.69 15.58 1.43
N SER A 382 -17.69 14.76 0.38
CA SER A 382 -18.83 14.57 -0.52
C SER A 382 -19.94 13.70 0.11
N GLY A 383 -19.99 13.52 1.44
CA GLY A 383 -21.11 12.88 2.16
C GLY A 383 -21.25 11.36 1.92
N GLY A 384 -20.18 10.73 1.46
CA GLY A 384 -20.09 9.28 1.36
C GLY A 384 -19.62 8.63 2.66
N VAL A 385 -19.84 7.33 2.76
CA VAL A 385 -19.27 6.46 3.80
C VAL A 385 -18.12 5.68 3.19
N TYR A 386 -16.99 5.65 3.89
CA TYR A 386 -15.84 4.83 3.51
C TYR A 386 -15.68 3.69 4.50
N VAL A 387 -15.57 2.47 3.99
CA VAL A 387 -15.44 1.27 4.82
C VAL A 387 -14.21 0.48 4.42
N ALA A 388 -13.41 0.05 5.40
CA ALA A 388 -12.36 -0.94 5.23
C ALA A 388 -12.78 -2.26 5.90
N ALA A 389 -12.86 -3.33 5.10
CA ALA A 389 -13.21 -4.66 5.58
C ALA A 389 -11.96 -5.54 5.73
N HIS A 390 -11.76 -6.09 6.94
CA HIS A 390 -10.59 -6.90 7.30
C HIS A 390 -10.88 -8.38 7.08
N LEU A 391 -11.07 -8.75 5.80
CA LEU A 391 -11.50 -10.08 5.38
C LEU A 391 -10.49 -11.18 5.73
N ARG A 392 -10.96 -12.43 5.92
CA ARG A 392 -10.06 -13.58 6.04
C ARG A 392 -9.14 -13.71 4.83
N GLY A 393 -7.97 -14.30 5.03
CA GLY A 393 -6.87 -14.28 4.06
C GLY A 393 -5.91 -13.12 4.27
N GLY A 394 -6.35 -12.04 4.94
CA GLY A 394 -5.49 -10.96 5.42
C GLY A 394 -4.72 -11.32 6.70
N GLY A 395 -3.92 -10.36 7.18
CA GLY A 395 -3.05 -10.52 8.35
C GLY A 395 -3.59 -9.92 9.66
N GLU A 396 -4.83 -9.45 9.68
CA GLU A 396 -5.39 -8.61 10.75
C GLU A 396 -5.50 -9.33 12.09
N MET A 397 -5.76 -10.64 12.06
CA MET A 397 -5.79 -11.50 13.26
C MET A 397 -4.71 -12.58 13.22
N GLY A 398 -3.60 -12.26 12.57
CA GLY A 398 -2.42 -13.12 12.50
C GLY A 398 -2.58 -14.30 11.54
N ARG A 399 -1.78 -15.34 11.79
CA ARG A 399 -1.60 -16.47 10.86
C ARG A 399 -2.90 -17.23 10.59
N ASP A 400 -3.67 -17.55 11.62
CA ASP A 400 -4.87 -18.37 11.46
C ASP A 400 -5.94 -17.64 10.64
N TRP A 401 -5.96 -16.30 10.69
CA TRP A 401 -6.81 -15.47 9.85
C TRP A 401 -6.44 -15.53 8.36
N HIS A 402 -5.14 -15.50 8.06
CA HIS A 402 -4.62 -15.70 6.70
C HIS A 402 -4.96 -17.11 6.19
N GLU A 403 -4.66 -18.13 7.00
CA GLU A 403 -4.96 -19.52 6.67
C GLU A 403 -6.45 -19.76 6.42
N ALA A 404 -7.34 -19.07 7.15
CA ALA A 404 -8.79 -19.17 7.01
C ALA A 404 -9.35 -18.62 5.68
N GLY A 405 -8.54 -17.93 4.87
CA GLY A 405 -8.97 -17.36 3.60
C GLY A 405 -8.00 -17.61 2.42
N ARG A 406 -7.10 -18.61 2.51
CA ARG A 406 -6.22 -19.02 1.39
C ARG A 406 -6.52 -20.44 0.90
N GLY A 407 -5.96 -20.81 -0.25
CA GLY A 407 -6.03 -22.17 -0.80
C GLY A 407 -7.48 -22.68 -0.89
N PRO A 408 -7.80 -23.87 -0.34
CA PRO A 408 -9.16 -24.42 -0.37
C PRO A 408 -10.23 -23.54 0.28
N ARG A 409 -9.81 -22.59 1.14
CA ARG A 409 -10.71 -21.67 1.85
C ARG A 409 -10.82 -20.30 1.19
N LYS A 410 -10.20 -20.05 0.03
CA LYS A 410 -10.21 -18.73 -0.63
C LYS A 410 -11.61 -18.17 -0.91
N MET A 411 -12.60 -19.04 -1.15
CA MET A 411 -14.00 -18.63 -1.29
C MET A 411 -14.54 -17.92 -0.03
N ARG A 412 -14.02 -18.23 1.17
CA ARG A 412 -14.44 -17.58 2.41
C ARG A 412 -14.11 -16.08 2.43
N THR A 413 -12.97 -15.68 1.90
CA THR A 413 -12.63 -14.26 1.72
C THR A 413 -13.70 -13.53 0.90
N ILE A 414 -14.16 -14.15 -0.19
CA ILE A 414 -15.15 -13.55 -1.09
C ILE A 414 -16.52 -13.48 -0.41
N GLN A 415 -16.88 -14.53 0.32
CA GLN A 415 -18.12 -14.55 1.10
C GLN A 415 -18.09 -13.50 2.23
N ASP A 416 -16.96 -13.30 2.90
CA ASP A 416 -16.81 -12.26 3.93
C ASP A 416 -17.15 -10.87 3.38
N LEU A 417 -16.73 -10.55 2.14
CA LEU A 417 -17.06 -9.26 1.53
C LEU A 417 -18.58 -9.11 1.32
N ILE A 418 -19.24 -10.17 0.84
CA ILE A 418 -20.70 -10.20 0.62
C ILE A 418 -21.43 -10.06 1.96
N ASP A 419 -20.97 -10.77 2.98
CA ASP A 419 -21.56 -10.75 4.33
C ASP A 419 -21.39 -9.38 4.99
N VAL A 420 -20.23 -8.74 4.83
CA VAL A 420 -19.99 -7.36 5.28
C VAL A 420 -20.91 -6.37 4.56
N ALA A 421 -21.10 -6.50 3.24
CA ALA A 421 -22.02 -5.64 2.50
C ALA A 421 -23.47 -5.81 2.98
N GLY A 422 -23.91 -7.07 3.22
CA GLY A 422 -25.21 -7.37 3.78
C GLY A 422 -25.40 -6.81 5.19
N PHE A 423 -24.37 -6.91 6.05
CA PHE A 423 -24.37 -6.30 7.38
C PHE A 423 -24.53 -4.78 7.30
N LEU A 424 -23.75 -4.10 6.47
CA LEU A 424 -23.82 -2.63 6.33
C LEU A 424 -25.20 -2.18 5.83
N SER A 425 -25.78 -2.91 4.88
CA SER A 425 -27.12 -2.59 4.37
C SER A 425 -28.20 -2.83 5.42
N SER A 426 -28.16 -3.96 6.13
CA SER A 426 -29.17 -4.29 7.15
C SER A 426 -29.07 -3.39 8.39
N ALA A 427 -27.87 -2.93 8.73
CA ALA A 427 -27.62 -1.96 9.79
C ALA A 427 -27.95 -0.51 9.40
N GLY A 428 -28.45 -0.26 8.18
CA GLY A 428 -28.91 1.05 7.73
C GLY A 428 -27.82 2.01 7.26
N TRP A 429 -26.56 1.56 7.15
CA TRP A 429 -25.46 2.42 6.67
C TRP A 429 -25.63 2.82 5.21
N THR A 430 -26.11 1.89 4.39
CA THR A 430 -26.23 2.03 2.93
C THR A 430 -27.36 1.14 2.40
N THR A 431 -27.55 1.10 1.10
CA THR A 431 -28.36 0.11 0.38
C THR A 431 -27.48 -0.65 -0.63
N PRO A 432 -27.89 -1.83 -1.13
CA PRO A 432 -27.09 -2.57 -2.11
C PRO A 432 -26.78 -1.70 -3.35
N GLY A 433 -27.77 -0.98 -3.87
CA GLY A 433 -27.62 -0.09 -5.03
C GLY A 433 -26.72 1.13 -4.80
N GLN A 434 -26.39 1.47 -3.56
CA GLN A 434 -25.47 2.56 -3.20
C GLN A 434 -24.08 2.05 -2.77
N THR A 435 -23.87 0.73 -2.75
CA THR A 435 -22.62 0.11 -2.30
C THR A 435 -21.72 -0.19 -3.49
N VAL A 436 -20.52 0.38 -3.47
CA VAL A 436 -19.48 0.18 -4.48
C VAL A 436 -18.26 -0.46 -3.82
N PRO A 437 -18.08 -1.80 -3.93
CA PRO A 437 -16.83 -2.43 -3.56
C PRO A 437 -15.68 -1.94 -4.44
N PHE A 438 -14.56 -1.64 -3.79
CA PHE A 438 -13.32 -1.17 -4.41
C PHE A 438 -12.16 -2.07 -3.97
N GLY A 439 -11.39 -2.58 -4.93
CA GLY A 439 -10.25 -3.45 -4.63
C GLY A 439 -9.14 -3.34 -5.65
N ALA A 440 -7.89 -3.38 -5.17
CA ALA A 440 -6.69 -3.37 -6.02
C ALA A 440 -5.92 -4.69 -5.94
N SER A 441 -5.30 -5.12 -7.05
CA SER A 441 -4.52 -6.36 -7.11
C SER A 441 -5.35 -7.59 -6.69
N HIS A 442 -5.01 -8.26 -5.59
CA HIS A 442 -5.85 -9.30 -4.97
C HIS A 442 -7.21 -8.77 -4.50
N GLY A 443 -7.29 -7.54 -3.97
CA GLY A 443 -8.59 -6.93 -3.67
C GLY A 443 -9.47 -6.83 -4.92
N GLY A 444 -8.87 -6.58 -6.08
CA GLY A 444 -9.55 -6.55 -7.38
C GLY A 444 -10.16 -7.90 -7.77
N LEU A 445 -9.47 -9.01 -7.43
CA LEU A 445 -10.03 -10.37 -7.52
C LEU A 445 -11.28 -10.49 -6.65
N VAL A 446 -11.17 -10.13 -5.36
CA VAL A 446 -12.23 -10.33 -4.36
C VAL A 446 -13.50 -9.57 -4.74
N VAL A 447 -13.39 -8.27 -5.06
CA VAL A 447 -14.56 -7.45 -5.41
C VAL A 447 -15.22 -7.90 -6.70
N THR A 448 -14.44 -8.29 -7.71
CA THR A 448 -14.98 -8.76 -8.99
C THR A 448 -15.66 -10.12 -8.83
N ALA A 449 -15.03 -11.06 -8.13
CA ALA A 449 -15.62 -12.36 -7.87
C ALA A 449 -16.91 -12.25 -7.05
N ALA A 450 -16.92 -11.42 -6.00
CA ALA A 450 -18.11 -11.19 -5.18
C ALA A 450 -19.28 -10.63 -6.01
N ALA A 451 -19.01 -9.68 -6.90
CA ALA A 451 -20.03 -9.08 -7.75
C ALA A 451 -20.58 -10.02 -8.82
N LEU A 452 -19.76 -10.94 -9.35
CA LEU A 452 -20.23 -11.97 -10.28
C LEU A 452 -21.05 -13.05 -9.56
N LEU A 453 -20.68 -13.42 -8.33
CA LEU A 453 -21.34 -14.45 -7.54
C LEU A 453 -22.60 -13.96 -6.82
N SER A 454 -22.65 -12.68 -6.44
CA SER A 454 -23.77 -12.07 -5.72
C SER A 454 -24.10 -10.67 -6.28
N PRO A 455 -24.60 -10.59 -7.53
CA PRO A 455 -24.77 -9.32 -8.23
C PRO A 455 -25.75 -8.36 -7.56
N ALA A 456 -26.76 -8.88 -6.85
CA ALA A 456 -27.75 -8.06 -6.16
C ALA A 456 -27.22 -7.34 -4.90
N SER A 457 -26.00 -7.67 -4.44
CA SER A 457 -25.41 -7.07 -3.23
C SER A 457 -24.78 -5.70 -3.47
N PHE A 458 -24.58 -5.31 -4.73
CA PHE A 458 -23.77 -4.14 -5.09
C PHE A 458 -24.44 -3.28 -6.17
N GLY A 459 -24.18 -1.97 -6.13
CA GLY A 459 -24.65 -1.02 -7.13
C GLY A 459 -23.65 -0.82 -8.27
N GLY A 460 -22.37 -1.07 -8.01
CA GLY A 460 -21.26 -0.93 -8.95
C GLY A 460 -19.99 -1.53 -8.36
N VAL A 461 -18.93 -1.68 -9.15
CA VAL A 461 -17.67 -2.31 -8.72
C VAL A 461 -16.51 -1.55 -9.33
N VAL A 462 -15.45 -1.35 -8.54
CA VAL A 462 -14.19 -0.81 -9.04
C VAL A 462 -13.06 -1.80 -8.75
N ALA A 463 -12.36 -2.22 -9.79
CA ALA A 463 -11.25 -3.17 -9.71
C ALA A 463 -9.98 -2.58 -10.34
N VAL A 464 -8.90 -2.44 -9.57
CA VAL A 464 -7.65 -1.80 -10.00
C VAL A 464 -6.51 -2.81 -10.11
N ALA A 465 -5.81 -2.83 -11.25
CA ALA A 465 -4.78 -3.83 -11.56
C ALA A 465 -5.15 -5.26 -11.13
N PRO A 466 -6.35 -5.75 -11.47
CA PRO A 466 -6.94 -6.88 -10.77
C PRO A 466 -6.40 -8.23 -11.27
N LEU A 467 -6.21 -9.17 -10.34
CA LEU A 467 -5.85 -10.56 -10.65
C LEU A 467 -7.13 -11.35 -10.97
N LEU A 468 -7.50 -11.48 -12.25
CA LEU A 468 -8.81 -12.03 -12.64
C LEU A 468 -8.80 -13.47 -13.17
N ASP A 469 -7.62 -14.10 -13.26
CA ASP A 469 -7.49 -15.52 -13.62
C ASP A 469 -6.63 -16.27 -12.60
N THR A 470 -7.28 -16.89 -11.63
CA THR A 470 -6.59 -17.67 -10.58
C THR A 470 -6.29 -19.10 -11.00
N VAL A 471 -6.71 -19.54 -12.20
CA VAL A 471 -6.40 -20.88 -12.74
C VAL A 471 -5.08 -20.80 -13.50
N ASN A 472 -4.95 -19.83 -14.40
CA ASN A 472 -3.76 -19.63 -15.22
C ASN A 472 -2.74 -18.66 -14.59
N LEU A 473 -2.29 -18.96 -13.36
CA LEU A 473 -1.40 -18.07 -12.61
C LEU A 473 -0.10 -17.71 -13.36
N HIS A 474 0.38 -18.58 -14.25
CA HIS A 474 1.59 -18.35 -15.05
C HIS A 474 1.51 -17.12 -15.99
N ARG A 475 0.31 -16.61 -16.28
CA ARG A 475 0.11 -15.37 -17.05
C ARG A 475 0.62 -14.15 -16.29
N HIS A 476 0.62 -14.19 -14.96
CA HIS A 476 1.09 -13.10 -14.12
C HIS A 476 2.60 -13.17 -13.91
N GLY A 477 3.28 -12.03 -14.01
CA GLY A 477 4.74 -11.97 -13.86
C GLY A 477 5.24 -12.51 -12.52
N LEU A 478 4.46 -12.33 -11.44
CA LEU A 478 4.75 -12.91 -10.11
C LEU A 478 3.89 -14.14 -9.77
N GLY A 479 3.17 -14.72 -10.73
CA GLY A 479 2.22 -15.81 -10.46
C GLY A 479 2.80 -17.02 -9.74
N LYS A 480 4.08 -17.34 -9.99
CA LYS A 480 4.81 -18.41 -9.28
C LYS A 480 4.91 -18.15 -7.77
N GLN A 481 4.95 -16.89 -7.34
CA GLN A 481 5.02 -16.52 -5.92
C GLN A 481 3.68 -16.69 -5.20
N TRP A 482 2.58 -16.89 -5.93
CA TRP A 482 1.23 -16.89 -5.39
C TRP A 482 0.58 -18.28 -5.36
N LEU A 483 1.31 -19.33 -5.73
CA LEU A 483 0.75 -20.68 -5.85
C LEU A 483 0.09 -21.12 -4.53
N HIS A 484 0.79 -20.99 -3.41
CA HIS A 484 0.32 -21.31 -2.06
C HIS A 484 -0.92 -20.51 -1.62
N GLU A 485 -1.04 -19.25 -2.08
CA GLU A 485 -2.18 -18.40 -1.74
C GLU A 485 -3.48 -18.93 -2.35
N PHE A 486 -3.39 -19.55 -3.53
CA PHE A 486 -4.52 -20.09 -4.28
C PHE A 486 -4.59 -21.62 -4.27
N GLY A 487 -3.66 -22.29 -3.58
CA GLY A 487 -3.57 -23.76 -3.53
C GLY A 487 -3.11 -24.41 -4.85
N ALA A 488 -2.48 -23.65 -5.75
CA ALA A 488 -1.98 -24.14 -7.03
C ALA A 488 -0.66 -24.94 -6.92
N ASP A 489 -0.16 -25.11 -5.70
CA ASP A 489 0.97 -25.97 -5.31
C ASP A 489 0.54 -27.41 -5.01
N GLY A 490 -0.72 -27.77 -5.29
CA GLY A 490 -1.28 -29.11 -5.13
C GLY A 490 -2.39 -29.20 -4.08
N GLU A 491 -2.65 -28.14 -3.32
CA GLU A 491 -3.77 -28.10 -2.35
C GLU A 491 -5.15 -27.98 -3.01
N CYS A 492 -5.23 -27.44 -4.23
CA CYS A 492 -6.47 -27.19 -4.97
C CYS A 492 -6.36 -27.63 -6.43
N SER A 493 -7.46 -28.15 -6.97
CA SER A 493 -7.59 -28.38 -8.40
C SER A 493 -7.88 -27.07 -9.16
N ASP A 494 -7.74 -27.10 -10.48
CA ASP A 494 -8.20 -26.01 -11.34
C ASP A 494 -9.71 -25.76 -11.20
N HIS A 495 -10.48 -26.81 -10.93
CA HIS A 495 -11.93 -26.71 -10.70
C HIS A 495 -12.25 -25.89 -9.43
N ASP A 496 -11.52 -26.15 -8.33
CA ASP A 496 -11.71 -25.41 -7.07
C ASP A 496 -11.39 -23.93 -7.25
N ARG A 497 -10.31 -23.60 -7.96
CA ARG A 497 -9.92 -22.22 -8.27
C ARG A 497 -10.88 -21.55 -9.26
N ALA A 498 -11.36 -22.29 -10.25
CA ALA A 498 -12.33 -21.81 -11.23
C ALA A 498 -13.67 -21.42 -10.59
N ALA A 499 -14.02 -21.99 -9.41
CA ALA A 499 -15.24 -21.67 -8.69
C ALA A 499 -15.38 -20.17 -8.39
N TYR A 500 -14.26 -19.48 -8.15
CA TYR A 500 -14.23 -18.04 -7.86
C TYR A 500 -13.42 -17.19 -8.85
N SER A 501 -12.63 -17.79 -9.74
CA SER A 501 -11.85 -17.07 -10.77
C SER A 501 -12.78 -16.24 -11.68
N PRO A 502 -12.69 -14.89 -11.71
CA PRO A 502 -13.64 -14.05 -12.45
C PRO A 502 -13.80 -14.39 -13.93
N VAL A 503 -12.71 -14.72 -14.63
CA VAL A 503 -12.76 -15.20 -16.02
C VAL A 503 -13.67 -16.44 -16.16
N HIS A 504 -13.54 -17.39 -15.24
CA HIS A 504 -14.27 -18.67 -15.29
C HIS A 504 -15.69 -18.56 -14.74
N VAL A 505 -15.93 -17.70 -13.74
CA VAL A 505 -17.27 -17.38 -13.25
C VAL A 505 -18.07 -16.70 -14.37
N LEU A 506 -17.49 -15.70 -15.04
CA LEU A 506 -18.14 -15.01 -16.16
C LEU A 506 -18.47 -15.95 -17.31
N GLY A 507 -17.59 -16.91 -17.61
CA GLY A 507 -17.84 -17.94 -18.63
C GLY A 507 -19.11 -18.77 -18.40
N ARG A 508 -19.58 -18.86 -17.14
CA ARG A 508 -20.81 -19.58 -16.74
C ARG A 508 -22.05 -18.70 -16.71
N ILE A 509 -21.92 -17.39 -16.91
CA ILE A 509 -23.03 -16.43 -16.93
C ILE A 509 -23.53 -16.29 -18.36
N GLY A 510 -24.81 -16.62 -18.59
CA GLY A 510 -25.46 -16.51 -19.90
C GLY A 510 -25.86 -15.08 -20.28
N SER A 511 -26.27 -14.27 -19.30
CA SER A 511 -26.59 -12.84 -19.49
C SER A 511 -26.01 -12.01 -18.35
N ALA A 512 -25.38 -10.90 -18.71
CA ALA A 512 -24.74 -9.96 -17.79
C ALA A 512 -25.59 -8.71 -17.51
N ALA A 513 -26.84 -8.65 -17.99
CA ALA A 513 -27.71 -7.49 -17.84
C ALA A 513 -28.03 -7.14 -16.36
N ALA A 514 -28.04 -8.15 -15.48
CA ALA A 514 -28.27 -7.99 -14.05
C ALA A 514 -26.98 -7.79 -13.23
N LEU A 515 -25.80 -7.82 -13.87
CA LEU A 515 -24.55 -7.58 -13.15
C LEU A 515 -24.38 -6.09 -12.84
N PRO A 516 -23.81 -5.74 -11.67
CA PRO A 516 -23.50 -4.36 -11.36
C PRO A 516 -22.47 -3.79 -12.36
N PRO A 517 -22.58 -2.51 -12.73
CA PRO A 517 -21.55 -1.75 -13.43
C PRO A 517 -20.13 -2.03 -12.93
N LEU A 518 -19.23 -2.45 -13.82
CA LEU A 518 -17.82 -2.69 -13.50
C LEU A 518 -16.91 -1.62 -14.12
N LEU A 519 -16.17 -0.88 -13.31
CA LEU A 519 -15.02 -0.10 -13.76
C LEU A 519 -13.74 -0.88 -13.46
N CYS A 520 -13.03 -1.30 -14.51
CA CYS A 520 -11.74 -1.94 -14.37
C CYS A 520 -10.61 -1.01 -14.79
N CYS A 521 -9.60 -0.88 -13.94
CA CYS A 521 -8.49 0.04 -14.14
C CYS A 521 -7.19 -0.72 -14.42
N LEU A 522 -6.58 -0.45 -15.57
CA LEU A 522 -5.36 -1.10 -16.05
C LEU A 522 -4.16 -0.18 -15.91
N LEU A 523 -3.02 -0.77 -15.54
CA LEU A 523 -1.74 -0.07 -15.46
C LEU A 523 -0.89 -0.49 -16.66
N GLY A 524 -0.59 0.46 -17.55
CA GLY A 524 -0.04 0.19 -18.88
C GLY A 524 1.31 -0.53 -18.88
N ARG A 525 2.08 -0.44 -17.78
CA ARG A 525 3.38 -1.10 -17.61
C ARG A 525 3.41 -2.04 -16.42
N ASP A 526 2.27 -2.66 -16.10
CA ASP A 526 2.20 -3.66 -15.03
C ASP A 526 2.98 -4.92 -15.39
N GLU A 527 4.12 -5.13 -14.72
CA GLU A 527 4.91 -6.36 -14.85
C GLU A 527 4.52 -7.43 -13.83
N ARG A 528 3.57 -7.13 -12.93
CA ARG A 528 3.18 -8.00 -11.81
C ARG A 528 1.92 -8.78 -12.15
N VAL A 529 0.86 -8.09 -12.56
CA VAL A 529 -0.46 -8.67 -12.86
C VAL A 529 -0.80 -8.50 -14.34
N ASP A 530 -1.18 -9.59 -15.00
CA ASP A 530 -1.66 -9.61 -16.38
C ASP A 530 -2.91 -8.73 -16.60
N ASN A 531 -2.78 -7.71 -17.46
CA ASN A 531 -3.90 -6.87 -17.87
C ASN A 531 -4.88 -7.58 -18.83
N SER A 532 -4.46 -8.64 -19.53
CA SER A 532 -5.29 -9.24 -20.58
C SER A 532 -6.54 -9.93 -20.02
N ALA A 533 -6.46 -10.55 -18.83
CA ALA A 533 -7.61 -11.12 -18.13
C ALA A 533 -8.69 -10.06 -17.80
N ALA A 534 -8.29 -8.82 -17.53
CA ALA A 534 -9.22 -7.73 -17.28
C ALA A 534 -9.92 -7.24 -18.56
N VAL A 535 -9.20 -7.19 -19.68
CA VAL A 535 -9.80 -6.91 -20.99
C VAL A 535 -10.81 -8.01 -21.36
N GLU A 536 -10.47 -9.27 -21.10
CA GLU A 536 -11.34 -10.43 -21.32
C GLU A 536 -12.64 -10.34 -20.51
N VAL A 537 -12.54 -10.07 -19.20
CA VAL A 537 -13.72 -9.93 -18.33
C VAL A 537 -14.61 -8.76 -18.74
N VAL A 538 -14.04 -7.58 -19.02
CA VAL A 538 -14.83 -6.41 -19.44
C VAL A 538 -15.53 -6.66 -20.78
N THR A 539 -14.81 -7.24 -21.75
CA THR A 539 -15.37 -7.57 -23.07
C THR A 539 -16.48 -8.61 -22.92
N GLY A 540 -16.24 -9.67 -22.15
CA GLY A 540 -17.21 -10.73 -21.92
C GLY A 540 -18.50 -10.27 -21.22
N ILE A 541 -18.41 -9.29 -20.30
CA ILE A 541 -19.59 -8.67 -19.68
C ILE A 541 -20.39 -7.89 -20.73
N ARG A 542 -19.73 -7.09 -21.57
CA ARG A 542 -20.38 -6.28 -22.62
C ARG A 542 -21.10 -7.15 -23.65
N GLU A 543 -20.44 -8.20 -24.14
CA GLU A 543 -21.00 -9.14 -25.11
C GLU A 543 -22.25 -9.85 -24.57
N ARG A 544 -22.37 -9.99 -23.25
CA ARG A 544 -23.51 -10.58 -22.55
C ARG A 544 -24.58 -9.55 -22.14
N GLY A 545 -24.47 -8.31 -22.63
CA GLY A 545 -25.42 -7.22 -22.39
C GLY A 545 -25.25 -6.48 -21.06
N GLY A 546 -24.11 -6.66 -20.37
CA GLY A 546 -23.80 -5.97 -19.12
C GLY A 546 -23.06 -4.64 -19.31
N ARG A 547 -22.88 -3.92 -18.20
CA ARG A 547 -22.22 -2.60 -18.16
C ARG A 547 -20.81 -2.72 -17.57
N ALA A 548 -19.77 -2.49 -18.37
CA ALA A 548 -18.39 -2.50 -17.90
C ALA A 548 -17.51 -1.52 -18.70
N TRP A 549 -16.44 -1.00 -18.08
CA TRP A 549 -15.52 -0.01 -18.66
C TRP A 549 -14.06 -0.30 -18.31
N LEU A 550 -13.16 0.11 -19.21
CA LEU A 550 -11.72 0.10 -18.98
C LEU A 550 -11.19 1.53 -18.81
N LEU A 551 -10.48 1.77 -17.71
CA LEU A 551 -9.67 2.97 -17.51
C LEU A 551 -8.20 2.59 -17.66
N HIS A 552 -7.50 3.23 -18.61
CA HIS A 552 -6.08 2.96 -18.86
C HIS A 552 -5.19 4.04 -18.26
N GLU A 553 -4.23 3.63 -17.44
CA GLU A 553 -3.13 4.47 -16.99
C GLU A 553 -1.86 4.12 -17.77
N ASP A 554 -1.52 4.89 -18.79
CA ASP A 554 -0.49 4.51 -19.78
C ASP A 554 0.94 4.38 -19.23
N ARG A 555 1.26 5.05 -18.11
CA ARG A 555 2.64 5.20 -17.59
C ARG A 555 2.91 4.43 -16.29
N GLY A 556 1.87 3.97 -15.59
CA GLY A 556 2.00 3.33 -14.28
C GLY A 556 2.43 1.87 -14.40
N GLY A 557 3.36 1.47 -13.53
CA GLY A 557 3.55 0.06 -13.13
C GLY A 557 2.77 -0.26 -11.85
N HIS A 558 2.90 -1.47 -11.31
CA HIS A 558 2.16 -1.91 -10.10
C HIS A 558 2.63 -1.23 -8.79
N GLY A 559 3.68 -0.40 -8.85
CA GLY A 559 4.26 0.31 -7.70
C GLY A 559 3.79 1.76 -7.59
N GLN A 560 4.56 2.59 -6.87
CA GLN A 560 4.23 4.01 -6.69
C GLN A 560 4.08 4.76 -8.02
N ARG A 561 3.08 5.63 -8.05
CA ARG A 561 2.75 6.57 -9.13
C ARG A 561 3.11 7.99 -8.71
N ALA A 562 3.30 8.87 -9.70
CA ALA A 562 3.43 10.29 -9.44
C ALA A 562 2.11 10.86 -8.92
N ALA A 563 2.20 11.87 -8.05
CA ALA A 563 1.02 12.43 -7.41
C ALA A 563 -0.07 12.89 -8.41
N PRO A 564 0.22 13.66 -9.48
CA PRO A 564 -0.82 14.10 -10.42
C PRO A 564 -1.62 12.96 -11.06
N GLU A 565 -0.95 11.85 -11.39
CA GLU A 565 -1.57 10.64 -11.95
C GLU A 565 -2.47 9.95 -10.92
N VAL A 566 -2.05 9.89 -9.64
CA VAL A 566 -2.91 9.40 -8.54
C VAL A 566 -4.16 10.28 -8.43
N LEU A 567 -4.03 11.60 -8.40
CA LEU A 567 -5.19 12.48 -8.27
C LEU A 567 -6.17 12.35 -9.45
N ASP A 568 -5.68 12.18 -10.68
CA ASP A 568 -6.54 11.98 -11.85
C ASP A 568 -7.28 10.65 -11.80
N PHE A 569 -6.54 9.63 -11.38
CA PHE A 569 -7.04 8.28 -11.20
C PHE A 569 -8.13 8.24 -10.11
N SER A 570 -7.83 8.76 -8.92
CA SER A 570 -8.78 8.80 -7.80
C SER A 570 -10.03 9.60 -8.16
N ALA A 571 -9.90 10.74 -8.86
CA ALA A 571 -11.04 11.52 -9.32
C ALA A 571 -11.97 10.72 -10.25
N ALA A 572 -11.41 9.88 -11.12
CA ALA A 572 -12.15 9.01 -12.02
C ALA A 572 -12.98 7.96 -11.26
N VAL A 573 -12.33 7.30 -10.29
CA VAL A 573 -12.93 6.26 -9.45
C VAL A 573 -14.06 6.83 -8.61
N LEU A 574 -13.83 7.98 -7.96
CA LEU A 574 -14.85 8.65 -7.14
C LEU A 574 -16.03 9.14 -7.99
N ALA A 575 -15.76 9.69 -9.17
CA ALA A 575 -16.79 10.11 -10.11
C ALA A 575 -17.69 8.94 -10.54
N PHE A 576 -17.09 7.79 -10.83
CA PHE A 576 -17.84 6.56 -11.12
C PHE A 576 -18.69 6.13 -9.92
N ALA A 577 -18.10 6.00 -8.73
CA ALA A 577 -18.83 5.58 -7.52
C ALA A 577 -19.99 6.53 -7.16
N ALA A 578 -19.79 7.84 -7.30
CA ALA A 578 -20.82 8.85 -7.12
C ALA A 578 -21.97 8.69 -8.14
N SER A 579 -21.65 8.37 -9.40
CA SER A 579 -22.68 8.17 -10.44
C SER A 579 -23.60 6.98 -10.15
N ILE A 580 -23.04 5.87 -9.64
CA ILE A 580 -23.82 4.70 -9.20
C ILE A 580 -24.83 5.08 -8.12
N SER A 581 -24.38 5.86 -7.14
CA SER A 581 -25.24 6.30 -6.05
C SER A 581 -26.37 7.23 -6.51
N ARG A 582 -26.14 8.03 -7.56
CA ARG A 582 -27.19 8.87 -8.19
C ARG A 582 -28.21 8.04 -8.95
N GLU A 583 -27.79 6.98 -9.67
CA GLU A 583 -28.72 6.06 -10.34
C GLU A 583 -29.66 5.39 -9.33
N ALA A 584 -29.17 5.08 -8.13
CA ALA A 584 -29.98 4.50 -7.05
C ALA A 584 -30.97 5.49 -6.40
N ARG A 585 -30.83 6.81 -6.61
CA ARG A 585 -31.71 7.86 -6.06
C ARG A 585 -32.00 8.98 -7.07
N PRO A 586 -32.94 8.77 -8.01
CA PRO A 586 -33.34 9.83 -8.93
C PRO A 586 -34.03 10.98 -8.18
N GLY A 587 -33.49 12.20 -8.27
CA GLY A 587 -34.12 13.42 -7.74
C GLY A 587 -33.64 13.94 -6.38
N SER A 588 -32.71 13.27 -5.70
CA SER A 588 -32.01 13.88 -4.56
C SER A 588 -31.00 14.92 -5.07
N GLU A 589 -30.90 16.08 -4.39
CA GLU A 589 -29.79 17.00 -4.62
C GLU A 589 -28.45 16.23 -4.53
N PRO A 590 -27.48 16.58 -5.39
CA PRO A 590 -26.21 15.89 -5.39
C PRO A 590 -25.59 15.96 -3.99
N CYS A 591 -25.03 14.85 -3.50
CA CYS A 591 -23.82 14.99 -2.71
C CYS A 591 -22.85 15.78 -3.60
N PRO A 592 -22.48 17.02 -3.24
CA PRO A 592 -21.68 17.88 -4.09
C PRO A 592 -20.39 17.19 -4.49
#